data_AF-A0A1G1FBR4-F1
#
_entry.id   AF-A0A1G1FBR4-F1
#
_cell.length_a   1.000
_cell.length_b   1.000
_cell.length_c   1.000
_cell.angle_alpha   90.00
_cell.angle_beta   90.00
_cell.angle_gamma   90.00
#
_symmetry.space_group_name_H-M   'P 1'
#
loop_
_entity.id
_entity.type
_entity.pdbx_description
1 polymer ?
#
loop_
_entity_poly.entity_id
_entity_poly.type
_entity_poly.pdbx_seq_one_letter_code
_entity_poly.pdbx_strand_id
1 'polypeptide(L)'
;MFFPTIRLMIVLFFLLVLISQPNISDAFDYNFEGRLRSGAQYYFEAPRRYSDYDREAELRAGVLGNAWKKDDWKVDYEVTGAIRHSGGPSTQAGLDKDFDADFFRAWFRLDNDKFKFRGGRQRILFGAGALYRPLGFFDTRNISGVVPQSIGVDGVLSSWHFDESSFIEGWAVPAKKDDKVIVGFRGERLIAGWETGVAFQYHPATDQIGLPNYNLDLTQLGYHVKGEYVAGFWNESRLDIEQNGSEKPIRFDTVIGADYTFPVGAGLHALAEYFVSTRDRTFTWVDRTNQRTIHQLGFSLDQPVGIEVVWRVFGFYDIRDGSFQLAPQIEYALTNRTFVYFYGR
;
A
#
# COMPACT_ATOMS: atom_id res chain seq x y z
N MET A 1 -20.53 -14.41 -23.95
CA MET A 1 -21.21 -13.09 -24.03
C MET A 1 -22.28 -12.93 -22.93
N PHE A 2 -22.02 -13.39 -21.69
CA PHE A 2 -23.00 -13.39 -20.57
C PHE A 2 -22.48 -12.72 -19.27
N PHE A 3 -21.24 -12.20 -19.26
CA PHE A 3 -20.60 -11.65 -18.06
C PHE A 3 -20.91 -10.17 -17.69
N PRO A 4 -21.24 -9.24 -18.60
CA PRO A 4 -21.48 -7.84 -18.19
C PRO A 4 -22.79 -7.68 -17.42
N THR A 5 -23.79 -8.52 -17.68
CA THR A 5 -25.12 -8.47 -17.06
C THR A 5 -25.10 -8.85 -15.58
N ILE A 6 -24.22 -9.80 -15.21
CA ILE A 6 -24.04 -10.23 -13.80
C ILE A 6 -23.42 -9.11 -12.97
N ARG A 7 -22.44 -8.37 -13.53
CA ARG A 7 -21.81 -7.23 -12.83
C ARG A 7 -22.79 -6.09 -12.60
N LEU A 8 -23.61 -5.76 -13.59
CA LEU A 8 -24.64 -4.71 -13.47
C LEU A 8 -25.74 -5.10 -12.48
N MET A 9 -26.20 -6.36 -12.48
CA MET A 9 -27.19 -6.86 -11.52
C MET A 9 -26.71 -6.83 -10.08
N ILE A 10 -25.42 -7.13 -9.83
CA ILE A 10 -24.86 -7.08 -8.47
C ILE A 10 -24.72 -5.63 -7.99
N VAL A 11 -24.31 -4.69 -8.86
CA VAL A 11 -24.28 -3.25 -8.54
C VAL A 11 -25.68 -2.71 -8.23
N LEU A 12 -26.68 -3.10 -9.03
CA LEU A 12 -28.09 -2.77 -8.77
C LEU A 12 -28.60 -3.41 -7.47
N PHE A 13 -28.19 -4.64 -7.15
CA PHE A 13 -28.51 -5.30 -5.89
C PHE A 13 -27.91 -4.55 -4.69
N PHE A 14 -26.66 -4.09 -4.78
CA PHE A 14 -26.04 -3.25 -3.75
C PHE A 14 -26.74 -1.89 -3.61
N LEU A 15 -27.14 -1.26 -4.72
CA LEU A 15 -27.97 -0.03 -4.72
C LEU A 15 -29.36 -0.26 -4.12
N LEU A 16 -29.95 -1.45 -4.30
CA LEU A 16 -31.22 -1.82 -3.69
C LEU A 16 -31.06 -2.05 -2.18
N VAL A 17 -29.97 -2.72 -1.77
CA VAL A 17 -29.61 -2.91 -0.35
C VAL A 17 -29.31 -1.58 0.34
N LEU A 18 -28.75 -0.59 -0.38
CA LEU A 18 -28.55 0.78 0.09
C LEU A 18 -29.87 1.53 0.40
N ILE A 19 -30.97 1.15 -0.26
CA ILE A 19 -32.29 1.79 -0.11
C ILE A 19 -33.17 1.02 0.88
N SER A 20 -33.02 -0.30 0.97
CA SER A 20 -33.68 -1.08 2.00
C SER A 20 -32.95 -0.87 3.33
N GLN A 21 -33.62 -0.32 4.35
CA GLN A 21 -33.18 -0.49 5.73
C GLN A 21 -33.85 -1.75 6.28
N PRO A 22 -33.24 -2.95 6.15
CA PRO A 22 -33.75 -4.10 6.87
C PRO A 22 -33.54 -3.83 8.37
N ASN A 23 -34.62 -3.92 9.14
CA ASN A 23 -34.54 -4.05 10.60
C ASN A 23 -33.86 -5.39 10.91
N ILE A 24 -32.53 -5.41 10.89
CA ILE A 24 -31.73 -6.57 11.29
C ILE A 24 -31.38 -6.36 12.76
N SER A 25 -31.59 -7.42 13.54
CA SER A 25 -31.37 -7.53 14.99
C SER A 25 -30.11 -6.84 15.52
N ASP A 26 -30.09 -6.49 16.81
CA ASP A 26 -28.98 -5.89 17.59
C ASP A 26 -27.58 -6.53 17.43
N ALA A 27 -27.46 -7.69 16.77
CA ALA A 27 -26.21 -8.39 16.50
C ALA A 27 -25.56 -8.09 15.13
N PHE A 28 -26.25 -7.39 14.22
CA PHE A 28 -25.73 -7.03 12.89
C PHE A 28 -25.64 -5.51 12.77
N ASP A 29 -24.44 -4.96 12.96
CA ASP A 29 -24.16 -3.53 12.76
C ASP A 29 -23.55 -3.30 11.37
N TYR A 30 -23.91 -2.19 10.74
CA TYR A 30 -23.36 -1.77 9.47
C TYR A 30 -23.04 -0.27 9.48
N ASN A 31 -21.86 0.07 8.99
CA ASN A 31 -21.41 1.42 8.75
C ASN A 31 -21.13 1.58 7.26
N PHE A 32 -21.62 2.69 6.71
CA PHE A 32 -21.34 3.06 5.32
C PHE A 32 -20.08 3.92 5.27
N GLU A 33 -19.17 3.56 4.38
CA GLU A 33 -18.03 4.41 4.01
C GLU A 33 -18.07 4.73 2.52
N GLY A 34 -17.62 5.92 2.17
CA GLY A 34 -17.57 6.33 0.78
C GLY A 34 -16.57 7.44 0.55
N ARG A 35 -16.09 7.52 -0.70
CA ARG A 35 -15.19 8.58 -1.14
C ARG A 35 -15.48 8.93 -2.60
N LEU A 36 -15.54 10.23 -2.88
CA LEU A 36 -15.47 10.77 -4.23
C LEU A 36 -14.10 11.45 -4.39
N ARG A 37 -13.36 11.09 -5.44
CA ARG A 37 -12.16 11.79 -5.89
C ARG A 37 -12.39 12.26 -7.32
N SER A 38 -12.01 13.48 -7.62
CA SER A 38 -11.87 13.92 -9.00
C SER A 38 -10.65 14.82 -9.10
N GLY A 39 -9.94 14.73 -10.22
CA GLY A 39 -8.70 15.46 -10.44
C GLY A 39 -8.43 15.64 -11.92
N ALA A 40 -7.56 16.61 -12.21
CA ALA A 40 -6.99 16.80 -13.53
C ALA A 40 -5.50 17.10 -13.37
N GLN A 41 -4.70 16.58 -14.30
CA GLN A 41 -3.26 16.81 -14.37
C GLN A 41 -2.92 17.36 -15.75
N TYR A 42 -2.22 18.49 -15.79
CA TYR A 42 -1.77 19.11 -17.03
C TYR A 42 -0.36 18.63 -17.40
N TYR A 43 -0.13 18.39 -18.69
CA TYR A 43 1.17 18.03 -19.26
C TYR A 43 1.64 19.13 -20.19
N PHE A 44 2.74 19.79 -19.84
CA PHE A 44 3.33 20.87 -20.62
C PHE A 44 3.79 20.44 -22.03
N GLU A 45 4.13 19.16 -22.21
CA GLU A 45 4.69 18.62 -23.46
C GLU A 45 3.89 17.42 -23.99
N ALA A 46 2.56 17.45 -23.88
CA ALA A 46 1.74 16.41 -24.49
C ALA A 46 1.97 16.37 -26.02
N PRO A 47 2.09 15.18 -26.65
CA PRO A 47 2.31 15.11 -28.09
C PRO A 47 1.14 15.74 -28.85
N ARG A 48 1.41 16.40 -30.00
CA ARG A 48 0.48 17.26 -30.78
C ARG A 48 -0.88 16.67 -31.21
N ARG A 49 -1.19 15.41 -30.89
CA ARG A 49 -2.47 14.72 -31.16
C ARG A 49 -3.18 14.21 -29.90
N TYR A 50 -2.61 14.46 -28.73
CA TYR A 50 -3.12 14.02 -27.44
C TYR A 50 -3.72 15.21 -26.69
N SER A 51 -4.61 14.94 -25.74
CA SER A 51 -5.08 15.97 -24.80
C SER A 51 -3.90 16.45 -23.94
N ASP A 52 -3.86 17.73 -23.60
CA ASP A 52 -2.86 18.26 -22.65
C ASP A 52 -3.23 17.97 -21.18
N TYR A 53 -4.42 17.43 -20.95
CA TYR A 53 -4.95 17.15 -19.61
C TYR A 53 -5.32 15.68 -19.49
N ASP A 54 -4.77 15.00 -18.47
CA ASP A 54 -5.39 13.82 -17.88
C ASP A 54 -6.48 14.27 -16.90
N ARG A 55 -7.57 13.52 -16.87
CA ARG A 55 -8.72 13.75 -16.02
C ARG A 55 -9.09 12.42 -15.39
N GLU A 56 -9.45 12.45 -14.12
CA GLU A 56 -9.93 11.28 -13.42
C GLU A 56 -11.10 11.61 -12.50
N ALA A 57 -11.99 10.64 -12.36
CA ALA A 57 -13.03 10.61 -11.36
C ALA A 57 -13.11 9.20 -10.77
N GLU A 58 -13.18 9.10 -9.46
CA GLU A 58 -13.31 7.85 -8.74
C GLU A 58 -14.41 7.98 -7.68
N LEU A 59 -15.35 7.05 -7.70
CA LEU A 59 -16.32 6.85 -6.63
C LEU A 59 -16.02 5.52 -5.94
N ARG A 60 -15.86 5.54 -4.63
CA ARG A 60 -15.77 4.35 -3.77
C ARG A 60 -16.93 4.35 -2.80
N ALA A 61 -17.53 3.19 -2.61
CA ALA A 61 -18.58 2.96 -1.65
C ALA A 61 -18.39 1.59 -1.02
N GLY A 62 -18.46 1.53 0.30
CA GLY A 62 -18.26 0.32 1.08
C GLY A 62 -19.21 0.23 2.26
N VAL A 63 -19.44 -1.00 2.68
CA VAL A 63 -20.15 -1.34 3.90
C VAL A 63 -19.24 -2.21 4.74
N LEU A 64 -19.04 -1.82 5.99
CA LEU A 64 -18.29 -2.57 6.97
C LEU A 64 -19.12 -2.71 8.24
N GLY A 65 -18.93 -3.80 8.97
CA GLY A 65 -19.81 -4.10 10.07
C GLY A 65 -19.36 -5.27 10.93
N ASN A 66 -20.10 -5.45 12.01
CA ASN A 66 -20.01 -6.65 12.82
C ASN A 66 -21.21 -7.55 12.46
N ALA A 67 -20.93 -8.75 11.97
CA ALA A 67 -21.96 -9.72 11.63
C ALA A 67 -22.39 -10.56 12.85
N TRP A 68 -21.51 -10.67 13.85
CA TRP A 68 -21.75 -11.45 15.05
C TRP A 68 -20.75 -11.09 16.15
N LYS A 69 -21.23 -11.06 17.39
CA LYS A 69 -20.41 -10.96 18.59
C LYS A 69 -21.00 -11.84 19.68
N LYS A 70 -20.19 -12.74 20.24
CA LYS A 70 -20.59 -13.55 21.40
C LYS A 70 -19.36 -13.90 22.22
N ASP A 71 -19.48 -13.73 23.53
CA ASP A 71 -18.39 -13.90 24.47
C ASP A 71 -17.18 -13.04 24.02
N ASP A 72 -15.99 -13.63 23.92
CA ASP A 72 -14.79 -12.96 23.44
C ASP A 72 -14.68 -12.93 21.90
N TRP A 73 -15.52 -13.67 21.17
CA TRP A 73 -15.41 -13.77 19.72
C TRP A 73 -16.27 -12.74 18.99
N LYS A 74 -15.72 -12.19 17.90
CA LYS A 74 -16.43 -11.32 16.96
C LYS A 74 -16.11 -11.69 15.51
N VAL A 75 -17.12 -11.53 14.65
CA VAL A 75 -17.00 -11.65 13.20
C VAL A 75 -17.28 -10.29 12.57
N ASP A 76 -16.30 -9.76 11.86
CA ASP A 76 -16.38 -8.48 11.15
C ASP A 76 -16.24 -8.70 9.65
N TYR A 77 -16.78 -7.76 8.87
CA TYR A 77 -16.68 -7.79 7.42
C TYR A 77 -16.48 -6.40 6.84
N GLU A 78 -15.92 -6.34 5.64
CA GLU A 78 -15.91 -5.18 4.76
C GLU A 78 -16.22 -5.64 3.34
N VAL A 79 -17.06 -4.89 2.64
CA VAL A 79 -17.25 -5.01 1.20
C VAL A 79 -17.29 -3.62 0.59
N THR A 80 -16.33 -3.35 -0.30
CA THR A 80 -16.11 -2.04 -0.91
C THR A 80 -15.96 -2.19 -2.42
N GLY A 81 -16.80 -1.47 -3.16
CA GLY A 81 -16.75 -1.33 -4.60
C GLY A 81 -16.14 0.02 -5.01
N ALA A 82 -15.49 0.05 -6.17
CA ALA A 82 -15.00 1.28 -6.77
C ALA A 82 -15.38 1.35 -8.26
N ILE A 83 -15.64 2.58 -8.70
CA ILE A 83 -15.81 2.94 -10.10
C ILE A 83 -14.84 4.07 -10.38
N ARG A 84 -14.01 3.90 -11.40
CA ARG A 84 -13.05 4.89 -11.87
C ARG A 84 -13.30 5.17 -13.35
N HIS A 85 -13.29 6.45 -13.68
CA HIS A 85 -13.30 6.95 -15.04
C HIS A 85 -12.07 7.82 -15.24
N SER A 86 -11.29 7.54 -16.28
CA SER A 86 -10.11 8.30 -16.66
C SER A 86 -10.23 8.74 -18.12
N GLY A 87 -9.58 9.84 -18.48
CA GLY A 87 -9.50 10.26 -19.87
C GLY A 87 -8.38 11.29 -20.05
N GLY A 88 -7.82 11.35 -21.25
CA GLY A 88 -6.68 12.21 -21.54
C GLY A 88 -5.54 11.47 -22.22
N PRO A 89 -4.32 12.04 -22.24
CA PRO A 89 -3.17 11.47 -22.92
C PRO A 89 -2.82 10.06 -22.44
N SER A 90 -2.91 9.78 -21.14
CA SER A 90 -2.54 8.45 -20.59
C SER A 90 -3.49 7.36 -21.07
N THR A 91 -4.78 7.67 -21.18
CA THR A 91 -5.78 6.74 -21.71
C THR A 91 -5.66 6.56 -23.22
N GLN A 92 -5.42 7.65 -23.96
CA GLN A 92 -5.17 7.61 -25.41
C GLN A 92 -3.91 6.82 -25.77
N ALA A 93 -2.91 6.80 -24.88
CA ALA A 93 -1.69 6.00 -25.00
C ALA A 93 -1.87 4.54 -24.57
N GLY A 94 -3.05 4.15 -24.06
CA GLY A 94 -3.33 2.81 -23.55
C GLY A 94 -2.63 2.47 -22.23
N LEU A 95 -2.15 3.48 -21.50
CA LEU A 95 -1.51 3.31 -20.19
C LEU A 95 -2.56 3.17 -19.09
N ASP A 96 -3.69 3.86 -19.24
CA ASP A 96 -4.85 3.78 -18.36
C ASP A 96 -6.09 3.31 -19.12
N LYS A 97 -7.07 2.75 -18.38
CA LYS A 97 -8.39 2.41 -18.92
C LYS A 97 -9.33 3.61 -18.82
N ASP A 98 -10.15 3.83 -19.84
CA ASP A 98 -11.20 4.86 -19.82
C ASP A 98 -12.19 4.65 -18.66
N PHE A 99 -12.58 3.40 -18.43
CA PHE A 99 -13.52 3.02 -17.39
C PHE A 99 -13.09 1.71 -16.72
N ASP A 100 -13.14 1.70 -15.40
CA ASP A 100 -12.80 0.55 -14.58
C ASP A 100 -13.79 0.44 -13.41
N ALA A 101 -14.38 -0.72 -13.24
CA ALA A 101 -15.30 -1.01 -12.13
C ALA A 101 -14.91 -2.33 -11.50
N ASP A 102 -14.57 -2.29 -10.22
CA ASP A 102 -14.02 -3.42 -9.51
C ASP A 102 -14.55 -3.52 -8.07
N PHE A 103 -14.51 -4.75 -7.54
CA PHE A 103 -14.56 -4.96 -6.10
C PHE A 103 -13.21 -4.55 -5.54
N PHE A 104 -13.16 -3.33 -5.03
CA PHE A 104 -11.95 -2.74 -4.51
C PHE A 104 -11.40 -3.57 -3.35
N ARG A 105 -12.27 -3.96 -2.41
CA ARG A 105 -11.91 -4.76 -1.24
C ARG A 105 -13.08 -5.57 -0.73
N ALA A 106 -12.83 -6.82 -0.33
CA ALA A 106 -13.79 -7.60 0.43
C ALA A 106 -13.02 -8.52 1.38
N TRP A 107 -13.31 -8.47 2.68
CA TRP A 107 -12.73 -9.38 3.67
C TRP A 107 -13.70 -9.72 4.78
N PHE A 108 -13.47 -10.87 5.41
CA PHE A 108 -14.10 -11.29 6.66
C PHE A 108 -13.01 -11.51 7.71
N ARG A 109 -13.30 -11.22 8.97
CA ARG A 109 -12.39 -11.41 10.10
C ARG A 109 -13.11 -12.11 11.24
N LEU A 110 -12.51 -13.16 11.76
CA LEU A 110 -12.83 -13.74 13.06
C LEU A 110 -11.76 -13.29 14.07
N ASP A 111 -12.15 -12.80 15.23
CA ASP A 111 -11.24 -12.20 16.22
C ASP A 111 -11.70 -12.51 17.64
N ASN A 112 -10.77 -12.86 18.53
CA ASN A 112 -10.98 -13.01 19.98
C ASN A 112 -9.92 -12.31 20.84
N ASP A 113 -9.42 -11.18 20.35
CA ASP A 113 -8.35 -10.34 20.89
C ASP A 113 -6.95 -10.99 20.84
N LYS A 114 -6.81 -12.27 21.22
CA LYS A 114 -5.54 -13.02 21.13
C LYS A 114 -5.28 -13.56 19.74
N PHE A 115 -6.30 -14.13 19.11
CA PHE A 115 -6.22 -14.76 17.80
C PHE A 115 -7.14 -14.03 16.82
N LYS A 116 -6.58 -13.72 15.64
CA LYS A 116 -7.30 -13.10 14.54
C LYS A 116 -7.10 -13.95 13.31
N PHE A 117 -8.16 -14.21 12.58
CA PHE A 117 -8.12 -14.85 11.27
C PHE A 117 -8.90 -13.98 10.28
N ARG A 118 -8.24 -13.54 9.22
CA ARG A 118 -8.85 -12.73 8.17
C ARG A 118 -8.70 -13.43 6.83
N GLY A 119 -9.78 -13.45 6.04
CA GLY A 119 -9.77 -13.95 4.67
C GLY A 119 -10.36 -12.92 3.71
N GLY A 120 -9.81 -12.87 2.50
CA GLY A 120 -10.20 -11.94 1.44
C GLY A 120 -9.10 -10.94 1.10
N ARG A 121 -9.47 -9.83 0.47
CA ARG A 121 -8.52 -8.78 0.08
C ARG A 121 -8.11 -7.96 1.27
N GLN A 122 -6.82 -8.00 1.61
CA GLN A 122 -6.30 -7.34 2.79
C GLN A 122 -4.97 -6.64 2.52
N ARG A 123 -4.69 -5.65 3.35
CA ARG A 123 -3.43 -4.93 3.33
C ARG A 123 -2.47 -5.64 4.29
N ILE A 124 -1.46 -6.31 3.75
CA ILE A 124 -0.35 -6.89 4.53
C ILE A 124 0.84 -5.93 4.40
N LEU A 125 1.07 -5.13 5.43
CA LEU A 125 2.14 -4.14 5.47
C LEU A 125 2.83 -4.17 6.83
N PHE A 126 4.16 -4.21 6.81
CA PHE A 126 5.09 -4.06 7.94
C PHE A 126 6.30 -3.28 7.45
N GLY A 127 7.27 -3.13 8.35
CA GLY A 127 8.46 -2.35 8.14
C GLY A 127 8.28 -0.94 8.70
N ALA A 128 9.40 -0.36 9.08
CA ALA A 128 9.48 0.97 9.65
C ALA A 128 9.64 2.06 8.59
N GLY A 129 10.02 1.68 7.35
CA GLY A 129 10.26 2.57 6.25
C GLY A 129 9.04 3.38 5.82
N ALA A 130 9.24 4.69 5.64
CA ALA A 130 8.23 5.65 5.23
C ALA A 130 8.22 5.87 3.72
N LEU A 131 9.39 6.09 3.09
CA LEU A 131 9.54 6.35 1.66
C LEU A 131 10.04 5.11 0.91
N TYR A 132 11.03 4.41 1.47
CA TYR A 132 11.52 3.13 0.96
C TYR A 132 11.09 2.00 1.87
N ARG A 133 10.61 0.90 1.28
CA ARG A 133 9.96 -0.19 2.03
C ARG A 133 10.42 -1.57 1.57
N PRO A 134 11.67 -1.98 1.88
CA PRO A 134 12.17 -3.31 1.57
C PRO A 134 11.21 -4.46 1.96
N LEU A 135 10.59 -4.38 3.14
CA LEU A 135 9.63 -5.35 3.68
C LEU A 135 8.20 -5.17 3.15
N GLY A 136 7.98 -4.27 2.20
CA GLY A 136 6.73 -4.14 1.46
C GLY A 136 6.49 -5.31 0.51
N PHE A 137 6.42 -6.55 1.01
CA PHE A 137 6.25 -7.77 0.20
C PHE A 137 5.02 -7.73 -0.72
N PHE A 138 3.95 -7.08 -0.26
CA PHE A 138 2.71 -6.87 -1.02
C PHE A 138 2.40 -5.37 -1.18
N ASP A 139 3.40 -4.50 -1.01
CA ASP A 139 3.17 -3.07 -1.07
C ASP A 139 2.96 -2.60 -2.50
N THR A 140 1.81 -1.98 -2.72
CA THR A 140 1.38 -1.39 -4.00
C THR A 140 1.14 0.11 -3.86
N ARG A 141 1.54 0.71 -2.74
CA ARG A 141 1.25 2.12 -2.46
C ARG A 141 2.03 3.05 -3.39
N ASN A 142 1.32 4.04 -3.92
CA ASN A 142 1.95 5.22 -4.50
C ASN A 142 2.23 6.23 -3.38
N ILE A 143 3.50 6.32 -2.97
CA ILE A 143 3.95 7.19 -1.87
C ILE A 143 3.93 8.66 -2.28
N SER A 144 4.17 8.95 -3.56
CA SER A 144 4.07 10.30 -4.13
C SER A 144 2.63 10.73 -4.47
N GLY A 145 1.66 9.83 -4.30
CA GLY A 145 0.26 10.10 -4.62
C GLY A 145 -0.40 11.00 -3.58
N VAL A 146 -1.29 11.87 -4.03
CA VAL A 146 -2.11 12.75 -3.18
C VAL A 146 -2.87 11.98 -2.10
N VAL A 147 -3.39 10.80 -2.46
CA VAL A 147 -3.97 9.85 -1.53
C VAL A 147 -3.21 8.54 -1.69
N PRO A 148 -2.37 8.13 -0.73
CA PRO A 148 -1.67 6.86 -0.79
C PRO A 148 -2.69 5.72 -0.80
N GLN A 149 -2.86 5.08 -1.96
CA GLN A 149 -3.79 3.97 -2.12
C GLN A 149 -3.02 2.66 -2.17
N SER A 150 -3.47 1.68 -1.37
CA SER A 150 -3.05 0.29 -1.50
C SER A 150 -4.25 -0.54 -1.93
N ILE A 151 -4.07 -1.30 -3.01
CA ILE A 151 -5.10 -2.24 -3.49
C ILE A 151 -5.19 -3.42 -2.50
N GLY A 152 -4.05 -3.86 -1.97
CA GLY A 152 -3.95 -5.02 -1.09
C GLY A 152 -3.80 -6.31 -1.87
N VAL A 153 -3.90 -7.44 -1.18
CA VAL A 153 -3.72 -8.78 -1.75
C VAL A 153 -4.81 -9.72 -1.27
N ASP A 154 -5.31 -10.57 -2.16
CA ASP A 154 -6.28 -11.60 -1.83
C ASP A 154 -5.58 -12.76 -1.12
N GLY A 155 -6.01 -13.12 0.08
CA GLY A 155 -5.43 -14.24 0.80
C GLY A 155 -6.06 -14.48 2.16
N VAL A 156 -5.37 -15.26 2.97
CA VAL A 156 -5.68 -15.46 4.39
C VAL A 156 -4.51 -14.97 5.24
N LEU A 157 -4.83 -14.37 6.39
CA LEU A 157 -3.88 -13.90 7.39
C LEU A 157 -4.36 -14.40 8.75
N SER A 158 -3.48 -15.06 9.48
CA SER A 158 -3.67 -15.35 10.89
C SER A 158 -2.72 -14.51 11.73
N SER A 159 -3.22 -13.97 12.84
CA SER A 159 -2.43 -13.21 13.82
C SER A 159 -2.63 -13.82 15.20
N TRP A 160 -1.55 -14.08 15.91
CA TRP A 160 -1.56 -14.49 17.31
C TRP A 160 -0.75 -13.49 18.13
N HIS A 161 -1.43 -12.79 19.03
CA HIS A 161 -0.88 -11.83 19.96
C HIS A 161 -0.57 -12.55 21.28
N PHE A 162 0.69 -12.49 21.71
CA PHE A 162 1.12 -13.02 23.00
C PHE A 162 0.85 -12.01 24.12
N ASP A 163 1.07 -10.73 23.82
CA ASP A 163 0.80 -9.57 24.66
C ASP A 163 0.51 -8.34 23.77
N GLU A 164 0.37 -7.16 24.36
CA GLU A 164 0.06 -5.91 23.65
C GLU A 164 1.17 -5.46 22.67
N SER A 165 2.38 -5.97 22.84
CA SER A 165 3.60 -5.54 22.13
C SER A 165 4.30 -6.65 21.35
N SER A 166 3.76 -7.88 21.40
CA SER A 166 4.38 -9.07 20.83
C SER A 166 3.35 -9.93 20.10
N PHE A 167 3.61 -10.21 18.82
CA PHE A 167 2.72 -11.05 18.03
C PHE A 167 3.49 -11.83 16.96
N ILE A 168 2.84 -12.88 16.45
CA ILE A 168 3.23 -13.57 15.23
C ILE A 168 2.07 -13.55 14.24
N GLU A 169 2.39 -13.37 12.98
CA GLU A 169 1.45 -13.38 11.88
C GLU A 169 1.91 -14.31 10.77
N GLY A 170 0.97 -15.00 10.14
CA GLY A 170 1.21 -15.88 9.01
C GLY A 170 0.20 -15.61 7.91
N TRP A 171 0.65 -15.63 6.65
CA TRP A 171 -0.22 -15.42 5.50
C TRP A 171 -0.06 -16.52 4.46
N ALA A 172 -1.14 -16.74 3.72
CA ALA A 172 -1.16 -17.53 2.51
C ALA A 172 -1.94 -16.78 1.43
N VAL A 173 -1.28 -16.52 0.31
CA VAL A 173 -1.79 -15.75 -0.82
C VAL A 173 -1.71 -16.62 -2.08
N PRO A 174 -2.79 -16.80 -2.84
CA PRO A 174 -2.73 -17.56 -4.08
C PRO A 174 -1.77 -16.91 -5.08
N ALA A 175 -0.76 -17.63 -5.57
CA ALA A 175 0.10 -17.13 -6.63
C ALA A 175 -0.59 -17.18 -8.01
N LYS A 176 -1.72 -17.90 -8.13
CA LYS A 176 -2.55 -18.15 -9.33
C LYS A 176 -1.84 -18.89 -10.46
N LYS A 177 -0.53 -18.70 -10.64
CA LYS A 177 0.31 -19.49 -11.53
C LYS A 177 0.56 -20.87 -10.92
N ASP A 178 0.29 -21.90 -11.71
CA ASP A 178 0.53 -23.32 -11.38
C ASP A 178 -0.07 -23.75 -10.02
N ASP A 179 -1.17 -23.13 -9.60
CA ASP A 179 -1.82 -23.32 -8.29
C ASP A 179 -0.87 -23.17 -7.08
N LYS A 180 0.24 -22.47 -7.25
CA LYS A 180 1.19 -22.19 -6.17
C LYS A 180 0.62 -21.18 -5.17
N VAL A 181 1.20 -21.15 -3.98
CA VAL A 181 0.82 -20.25 -2.89
C VAL A 181 2.05 -19.50 -2.39
N ILE A 182 1.94 -18.19 -2.28
CA ILE A 182 2.90 -17.35 -1.56
C ILE A 182 2.59 -17.50 -0.07
N VAL A 183 3.56 -17.97 0.69
CA VAL A 183 3.43 -18.21 2.13
C VAL A 183 4.49 -17.45 2.89
N GLY A 184 4.14 -16.90 4.05
CA GLY A 184 5.11 -16.20 4.87
C GLY A 184 4.64 -16.00 6.29
N PHE A 185 5.56 -15.58 7.13
CA PHE A 185 5.30 -15.25 8.51
C PHE A 185 6.16 -14.07 8.95
N ARG A 186 5.66 -13.32 9.92
CA ARG A 186 6.41 -12.28 10.61
C ARG A 186 6.17 -12.38 12.11
N GLY A 187 7.20 -12.05 12.89
CA GLY A 187 7.07 -11.87 14.33
C GLY A 187 7.57 -10.48 14.69
N GLU A 188 6.84 -9.79 15.56
CA GLU A 188 7.24 -8.47 16.07
C GLU A 188 7.19 -8.46 17.59
N ARG A 189 8.11 -7.70 18.19
CA ARG A 189 8.23 -7.55 19.63
C ARG A 189 8.89 -6.22 19.98
N LEU A 190 8.46 -5.59 21.07
CA LEU A 190 9.17 -4.49 21.70
C LEU A 190 10.34 -5.03 22.56
N ILE A 191 11.58 -4.68 22.18
CA ILE A 191 12.82 -5.10 22.87
C ILE A 191 13.55 -3.85 23.35
N ALA A 192 13.65 -3.66 24.67
CA ALA A 192 14.35 -2.52 25.28
C ALA A 192 13.91 -1.14 24.73
N GLY A 193 12.62 -0.98 24.43
CA GLY A 193 12.05 0.26 23.86
C GLY A 193 12.16 0.37 22.33
N TRP A 194 12.71 -0.65 21.66
CA TRP A 194 12.79 -0.72 20.20
C TRP A 194 11.76 -1.69 19.64
N GLU A 195 10.92 -1.23 18.73
CA GLU A 195 10.05 -2.08 17.93
C GLU A 195 10.93 -2.91 17.01
N THR A 196 10.95 -4.23 17.17
CA THR A 196 11.79 -5.14 16.39
C THR A 196 10.93 -6.19 15.71
N GLY A 197 11.14 -6.39 14.41
CA GLY A 197 10.41 -7.39 13.63
C GLY A 197 11.34 -8.22 12.76
N VAL A 198 10.94 -9.47 12.53
CA VAL A 198 11.56 -10.37 11.55
C VAL A 198 10.48 -10.98 10.67
N ALA A 199 10.82 -11.25 9.41
CA ALA A 199 9.90 -11.80 8.44
C ALA A 199 10.58 -12.81 7.52
N PHE A 200 9.79 -13.79 7.08
CA PHE A 200 10.13 -14.79 6.09
C PHE A 200 8.99 -14.90 5.08
N GLN A 201 9.30 -15.05 3.80
CA GLN A 201 8.34 -15.36 2.75
C GLN A 201 8.94 -16.27 1.69
N TYR A 202 8.22 -17.31 1.31
CA TYR A 202 8.40 -17.98 0.04
C TYR A 202 7.46 -17.35 -0.99
N HIS A 203 8.03 -16.76 -2.03
CA HIS A 203 7.34 -16.08 -3.11
C HIS A 203 7.60 -16.82 -4.42
N PRO A 204 6.79 -17.82 -4.80
CA PRO A 204 6.90 -18.41 -6.13
C PRO A 204 6.52 -17.38 -7.20
N ALA A 205 7.04 -17.58 -8.41
CA ALA A 205 6.60 -16.79 -9.56
C ALA A 205 5.08 -16.87 -9.71
N THR A 206 4.43 -15.71 -9.87
CA THR A 206 3.00 -15.49 -9.89
C THR A 206 2.59 -14.78 -11.20
N ASP A 207 1.32 -14.90 -11.60
CA ASP A 207 0.75 -14.12 -12.71
C ASP A 207 0.15 -12.77 -12.25
N GLN A 208 0.28 -12.45 -10.95
CA GLN A 208 -0.23 -11.22 -10.37
C GLN A 208 0.74 -10.05 -10.66
N ILE A 209 0.67 -9.51 -11.88
CA ILE A 209 1.55 -8.45 -12.40
C ILE A 209 1.65 -7.22 -11.47
N GLY A 210 0.61 -6.96 -10.65
CA GLY A 210 0.60 -5.86 -9.69
C GLY A 210 1.43 -6.10 -8.42
N LEU A 211 1.93 -7.30 -8.17
CA LEU A 211 2.76 -7.60 -7.00
C LEU A 211 4.25 -7.30 -7.28
N PRO A 212 5.01 -6.81 -6.28
CA PRO A 212 6.46 -6.71 -6.39
C PRO A 212 7.09 -8.06 -6.70
N ASN A 213 8.06 -8.09 -7.63
CA ASN A 213 8.78 -9.30 -8.04
C ASN A 213 7.88 -10.45 -8.55
N TYR A 214 6.70 -10.14 -9.10
CA TYR A 214 5.70 -11.14 -9.49
C TYR A 214 6.26 -12.27 -10.38
N ASN A 215 7.26 -12.00 -11.21
CA ASN A 215 7.83 -12.99 -12.15
C ASN A 215 9.01 -13.80 -11.58
N LEU A 216 9.38 -13.61 -10.31
CA LEU A 216 10.52 -14.27 -9.68
C LEU A 216 10.07 -15.35 -8.69
N ASP A 217 10.89 -16.40 -8.57
CA ASP A 217 10.74 -17.42 -7.52
C ASP A 217 11.78 -17.12 -6.43
N LEU A 218 11.35 -16.68 -5.25
CA LEU A 218 12.21 -16.09 -4.22
C LEU A 218 11.96 -16.73 -2.85
N THR A 219 13.04 -16.89 -2.08
CA THR A 219 12.97 -16.94 -0.62
C THR A 219 13.38 -15.57 -0.09
N GLN A 220 12.54 -14.96 0.72
CA GLN A 220 12.73 -13.60 1.22
C GLN A 220 12.85 -13.65 2.74
N LEU A 221 13.89 -13.00 3.25
CA LEU A 221 14.17 -12.85 4.67
C LEU A 221 14.27 -11.37 4.96
N GLY A 222 13.80 -10.93 6.12
CA GLY A 222 13.86 -9.52 6.44
C GLY A 222 13.71 -9.22 7.90
N TYR A 223 14.13 -8.01 8.26
CA TYR A 223 13.99 -7.50 9.62
C TYR A 223 13.77 -5.99 9.59
N HIS A 224 13.18 -5.48 10.67
CA HIS A 224 13.14 -4.04 10.94
C HIS A 224 13.38 -3.78 12.43
N VAL A 225 13.92 -2.60 12.70
CA VAL A 225 14.11 -2.07 14.05
C VAL A 225 13.74 -0.59 14.00
N LYS A 226 12.87 -0.14 14.91
CA LYS A 226 12.46 1.26 15.05
C LYS A 226 12.49 1.67 16.51
N GLY A 227 12.96 2.87 16.79
CA GLY A 227 12.98 3.43 18.14
C GLY A 227 12.87 4.95 18.10
N GLU A 228 12.44 5.51 19.22
CA GLU A 228 12.33 6.95 19.43
C GLU A 228 13.18 7.37 20.64
N TYR A 229 13.97 8.42 20.44
CA TYR A 229 14.64 9.13 21.53
C TYR A 229 14.27 10.62 21.44
N VAL A 230 15.19 11.47 20.94
CA VAL A 230 14.89 12.85 20.57
C VAL A 230 14.34 12.93 19.15
N ALA A 231 14.77 12.00 18.30
CA ALA A 231 14.34 11.81 16.92
C ALA A 231 13.90 10.35 16.78
N GLY A 232 13.04 10.07 15.79
CA GLY A 232 12.74 8.71 15.37
C GLY A 232 13.90 8.17 14.54
N PHE A 233 14.23 6.89 14.74
CA PHE A 233 15.24 6.18 13.96
C PHE A 233 14.72 4.81 13.58
N TRP A 234 15.04 4.39 12.37
CA TRP A 234 14.74 3.03 11.93
C TRP A 234 15.76 2.46 10.96
N ASN A 235 15.84 1.13 10.96
CA ASN A 235 16.41 0.36 9.88
C ASN A 235 15.42 -0.71 9.44
N GLU A 236 15.32 -0.92 8.13
CA GLU A 236 14.54 -1.99 7.54
C GLU A 236 15.35 -2.63 6.43
N SER A 237 15.45 -3.96 6.43
CA SER A 237 16.28 -4.70 5.49
C SER A 237 15.61 -5.97 4.99
N ARG A 238 15.86 -6.33 3.73
CA ARG A 238 15.40 -7.54 3.07
C ARG A 238 16.52 -8.21 2.29
N LEU A 239 16.65 -9.52 2.43
CA LEU A 239 17.44 -10.40 1.59
C LEU A 239 16.50 -11.27 0.74
N ASP A 240 16.66 -11.19 -0.58
CA ASP A 240 15.97 -12.05 -1.53
C ASP A 240 16.96 -13.05 -2.11
N ILE A 241 16.58 -14.33 -2.10
CA ILE A 241 17.36 -15.44 -2.66
C ILE A 241 16.56 -16.04 -3.80
N GLU A 242 17.05 -15.89 -5.03
CA GLU A 242 16.39 -16.46 -6.20
C GLU A 242 16.50 -17.98 -6.21
N GLN A 243 15.38 -18.64 -6.44
CA GLN A 243 15.28 -20.10 -6.37
C GLN A 243 15.48 -20.76 -7.73
N ASN A 244 15.50 -20.00 -8.83
CA ASN A 244 15.74 -20.55 -10.15
C ASN A 244 17.25 -20.79 -10.37
N GLY A 245 17.58 -21.93 -10.98
CA GLY A 245 18.96 -22.29 -11.28
C GLY A 245 19.79 -22.76 -10.07
N SER A 246 21.04 -23.13 -10.35
CA SER A 246 21.97 -23.69 -9.35
C SER A 246 22.71 -22.63 -8.53
N GLU A 247 22.87 -21.42 -9.04
CA GLU A 247 23.71 -20.38 -8.43
C GLU A 247 23.04 -19.66 -7.24
N LYS A 248 21.71 -19.72 -7.13
CA LYS A 248 20.91 -19.08 -6.07
C LYS A 248 21.35 -17.63 -5.78
N PRO A 249 21.36 -16.75 -6.79
CA PRO A 249 21.85 -15.39 -6.65
C PRO A 249 21.00 -14.60 -5.65
N ILE A 250 21.62 -13.61 -5.01
CA ILE A 250 20.98 -12.81 -3.96
C ILE A 250 20.81 -11.34 -4.32
N ARG A 251 19.80 -10.70 -3.73
CA ARG A 251 19.61 -9.25 -3.64
C ARG A 251 19.43 -8.84 -2.19
N PHE A 252 20.12 -7.78 -1.77
CA PHE A 252 19.97 -7.19 -0.45
C PHE A 252 19.51 -5.73 -0.59
N ASP A 253 18.38 -5.42 0.02
CA ASP A 253 17.76 -4.11 0.07
C ASP A 253 17.75 -3.63 1.53
N THR A 254 18.20 -2.41 1.80
CA THR A 254 18.17 -1.83 3.14
C THR A 254 17.85 -0.34 3.09
N VAL A 255 17.12 0.14 4.09
CA VAL A 255 16.89 1.56 4.32
C VAL A 255 17.24 1.89 5.77
N ILE A 256 17.92 3.02 5.95
CA ILE A 256 18.11 3.64 7.25
C ILE A 256 17.42 5.00 7.19
N GLY A 257 16.59 5.31 8.18
CA GLY A 257 15.84 6.55 8.21
C GLY A 257 15.83 7.20 9.58
N ALA A 258 15.53 8.49 9.55
CA ALA A 258 15.28 9.28 10.74
C ALA A 258 14.23 10.36 10.46
N ASP A 259 13.49 10.74 11.50
CA ASP A 259 12.58 11.87 11.47
C ASP A 259 12.72 12.75 12.71
N TYR A 260 12.34 14.02 12.56
CA TYR A 260 12.31 14.98 13.65
C TYR A 260 11.29 16.09 13.35
N THR A 261 10.58 16.53 14.39
CA THR A 261 9.69 17.70 14.30
C THR A 261 10.35 18.90 14.95
N PHE A 262 10.79 19.85 14.13
CA PHE A 262 11.38 21.11 14.58
C PHE A 262 10.30 22.03 15.14
N PRO A 263 10.57 22.75 16.25
CA PRO A 263 9.63 23.71 16.85
C PRO A 263 9.59 25.05 16.08
N VAL A 264 9.50 24.98 14.76
CA VAL A 264 9.37 26.13 13.86
C VAL A 264 7.92 26.21 13.39
N GLY A 265 7.28 27.39 13.50
CA GLY A 265 5.87 27.57 13.16
C GLY A 265 4.96 26.65 13.96
N ALA A 266 4.07 25.90 13.29
CA ALA A 266 3.19 24.91 13.92
C ALA A 266 3.86 23.52 14.13
N GLY A 267 5.19 23.43 13.96
CA GLY A 267 5.93 22.17 13.92
C GLY A 267 6.28 21.79 12.48
N LEU A 268 7.55 21.92 12.11
CA LEU A 268 8.06 21.46 10.82
C LEU A 268 8.56 20.03 10.98
N HIS A 269 7.85 19.07 10.41
CA HIS A 269 8.28 17.69 10.35
C HIS A 269 9.26 17.51 9.19
N ALA A 270 10.38 16.85 9.48
CA ALA A 270 11.37 16.48 8.49
C ALA A 270 11.72 15.00 8.64
N LEU A 271 11.73 14.31 7.52
CA LEU A 271 12.08 12.90 7.42
C LEU A 271 13.13 12.73 6.32
N ALA A 272 14.13 11.90 6.59
CA ALA A 272 15.13 11.51 5.61
C ALA A 272 15.39 10.01 5.67
N GLU A 273 15.54 9.39 4.51
CA GLU A 273 15.86 7.97 4.35
C GLU A 273 16.98 7.79 3.34
N TYR A 274 17.92 6.89 3.66
CA TYR A 274 18.94 6.44 2.74
C TYR A 274 18.71 4.98 2.39
N PHE A 275 18.46 4.72 1.11
CA PHE A 275 18.18 3.40 0.58
C PHE A 275 19.34 2.87 -0.25
N VAL A 276 19.67 1.60 0.00
CA VAL A 276 20.68 0.85 -0.74
C VAL A 276 20.06 -0.47 -1.20
N SER A 277 20.20 -0.77 -2.49
CA SER A 277 19.93 -2.09 -3.05
C SER A 277 21.18 -2.61 -3.73
N THR A 278 21.60 -3.83 -3.45
CA THR A 278 22.72 -4.50 -4.12
C THR A 278 22.32 -5.90 -4.54
N ARG A 279 22.77 -6.35 -5.70
CA ARG A 279 22.42 -7.67 -6.23
C ARG A 279 23.57 -8.35 -6.95
N ASP A 280 23.55 -9.69 -6.95
CA ASP A 280 24.46 -10.50 -7.72
C ASP A 280 24.31 -10.28 -9.22
N ARG A 281 25.38 -10.56 -9.97
CA ARG A 281 25.40 -10.42 -11.42
C ARG A 281 24.36 -11.30 -12.11
N THR A 282 24.08 -12.47 -11.54
CA THR A 282 23.17 -13.46 -12.13
C THR A 282 21.76 -13.41 -11.54
N PHE A 283 21.50 -12.49 -10.60
CA PHE A 283 20.14 -12.21 -10.13
C PHE A 283 19.28 -11.68 -11.29
N THR A 284 18.09 -12.23 -11.49
CA THR A 284 17.24 -11.92 -12.64
C THR A 284 16.94 -10.42 -12.70
N TRP A 285 17.21 -9.82 -13.86
CA TRP A 285 17.11 -8.38 -14.08
C TRP A 285 15.68 -7.88 -13.97
N VAL A 286 15.45 -6.92 -13.07
CA VAL A 286 14.16 -6.21 -12.92
C VAL A 286 14.26 -4.74 -13.36
N ASP A 287 15.47 -4.22 -13.58
CA ASP A 287 15.72 -2.81 -13.89
C ASP A 287 16.37 -2.62 -15.27
N ARG A 288 15.93 -1.58 -16.01
CA ARG A 288 16.40 -1.19 -17.34
C ARG A 288 17.79 -0.52 -17.31
N THR A 289 18.22 -0.02 -16.15
CA THR A 289 19.46 0.79 -16.01
C THR A 289 20.75 -0.05 -15.95
N ASN A 290 20.67 -1.39 -15.95
CA ASN A 290 21.81 -2.31 -15.79
C ASN A 290 22.64 -2.06 -14.51
N GLN A 291 22.08 -1.35 -13.53
CA GLN A 291 22.75 -1.03 -12.28
C GLN A 291 22.62 -2.18 -11.28
N ARG A 292 23.77 -2.63 -10.77
CA ARG A 292 23.83 -3.69 -9.73
C ARG A 292 23.65 -3.17 -8.31
N THR A 293 23.98 -1.90 -8.12
CA THR A 293 23.86 -1.24 -6.83
C THR A 293 23.11 0.07 -7.04
N ILE A 294 22.11 0.33 -6.22
CA ILE A 294 21.30 1.55 -6.24
C ILE A 294 21.55 2.26 -4.91
N HIS A 295 21.74 3.57 -4.98
CA HIS A 295 21.94 4.43 -3.81
C HIS A 295 21.02 5.63 -3.95
N GLN A 296 20.03 5.75 -3.07
CA GLN A 296 19.05 6.83 -3.17
C GLN A 296 18.80 7.48 -1.82
N LEU A 297 18.62 8.79 -1.84
CA LEU A 297 18.18 9.58 -0.70
C LEU A 297 16.74 9.98 -0.93
N GLY A 298 15.88 9.68 0.03
CA GLY A 298 14.51 10.15 0.10
C GLY A 298 14.40 11.18 1.21
N PHE A 299 13.63 12.23 0.98
CA PHE A 299 13.27 13.16 2.05
C PHE A 299 11.81 13.58 1.94
N SER A 300 11.25 13.94 3.09
CA SER A 300 9.93 14.54 3.20
C SER A 300 9.99 15.70 4.17
N LEU A 301 9.37 16.82 3.79
CA LEU A 301 9.12 17.95 4.67
C LEU A 301 7.63 18.24 4.67
N ASP A 302 7.04 18.43 5.85
CA ASP A 302 5.65 18.83 5.96
C ASP A 302 5.40 19.68 7.20
N GLN A 303 4.44 20.60 7.07
CA GLN A 303 4.07 21.50 8.15
C GLN A 303 2.64 22.04 7.96
N PRO A 304 1.83 22.05 9.03
CA PRO A 304 0.58 22.79 9.07
C PRO A 304 0.81 24.31 9.03
N VAL A 305 -0.01 25.03 8.25
CA VAL A 305 -0.05 26.49 8.20
C VAL A 305 -1.47 26.94 8.58
N GLY A 306 -1.64 27.26 9.86
CA GLY A 306 -2.98 27.48 10.42
C GLY A 306 -3.74 26.17 10.62
N ILE A 307 -5.07 26.24 10.57
CA ILE A 307 -5.96 25.07 10.80
C ILE A 307 -6.41 24.36 9.52
N GLU A 308 -6.25 25.01 8.36
CA GLU A 308 -6.84 24.58 7.08
C GLU A 308 -5.81 24.08 6.07
N VAL A 309 -4.53 24.42 6.23
CA VAL A 309 -3.51 24.17 5.20
C VAL A 309 -2.39 23.29 5.72
N VAL A 310 -1.99 22.30 4.93
CA VAL A 310 -0.73 21.57 5.13
C VAL A 310 0.04 21.59 3.82
N TRP A 311 1.27 22.10 3.85
CA TRP A 311 2.19 21.92 2.73
C TRP A 311 3.07 20.69 2.99
N ARG A 312 3.38 19.95 1.92
CA ARG A 312 4.28 18.80 1.94
C ARG A 312 5.20 18.86 0.73
N VAL A 313 6.43 18.40 0.87
CA VAL A 313 7.36 18.18 -0.24
C VAL A 313 8.01 16.84 -0.05
N PHE A 314 7.89 15.96 -1.04
CA PHE A 314 8.66 14.74 -1.13
C PHE A 314 9.80 14.93 -2.14
N GLY A 315 10.95 14.35 -1.86
CA GLY A 315 12.08 14.37 -2.77
C GLY A 315 12.81 13.05 -2.81
N PHE A 316 13.31 12.69 -3.99
CA PHE A 316 14.17 11.55 -4.22
C PHE A 316 15.39 12.01 -5.00
N TYR A 317 16.57 11.57 -4.58
CA TYR A 317 17.84 11.86 -5.23
C TYR A 317 18.60 10.56 -5.44
N ASP A 318 18.94 10.25 -6.68
CA ASP A 318 19.81 9.14 -7.01
C ASP A 318 21.27 9.61 -6.97
N ILE A 319 22.06 9.01 -6.08
CA ILE A 319 23.44 9.45 -5.84
C ILE A 319 24.33 9.12 -7.04
N ARG A 320 24.00 8.11 -7.84
CA ARG A 320 24.89 7.61 -8.90
C ARG A 320 24.83 8.46 -10.16
N ASP A 321 23.64 8.81 -10.60
CA ASP A 321 23.46 9.61 -11.82
C ASP A 321 23.13 11.09 -11.52
N GLY A 322 22.90 11.44 -10.26
CA GLY A 322 22.57 12.81 -9.83
C GLY A 322 21.16 13.25 -10.21
N SER A 323 20.31 12.32 -10.67
CA SER A 323 18.92 12.62 -10.95
C SER A 323 18.15 12.93 -9.67
N PHE A 324 17.22 13.86 -9.76
CA PHE A 324 16.37 14.24 -8.64
C PHE A 324 14.92 14.35 -9.10
N GLN A 325 14.01 14.00 -8.19
CA GLN A 325 12.58 14.19 -8.36
C GLN A 325 12.05 14.94 -7.13
N LEU A 326 11.17 15.91 -7.33
CA LEU A 326 10.46 16.61 -6.27
C LEU A 326 8.97 16.56 -6.53
N ALA A 327 8.19 16.31 -5.48
CA ALA A 327 6.74 16.31 -5.54
C ALA A 327 6.18 17.25 -4.45
N PRO A 328 6.05 18.56 -4.74
CA PRO A 328 5.38 19.49 -3.84
C PRO A 328 3.87 19.22 -3.82
N GLN A 329 3.27 19.35 -2.64
CA GLN A 329 1.85 19.17 -2.39
C GLN A 329 1.33 20.23 -1.42
N ILE A 330 0.11 20.70 -1.66
CA ILE A 330 -0.64 21.56 -0.74
C ILE A 330 -2.00 20.90 -0.54
N GLU A 331 -2.33 20.61 0.71
CA GLU A 331 -3.64 20.15 1.16
C GLU A 331 -4.39 21.33 1.78
N TYR A 332 -5.60 21.60 1.30
CA TYR A 332 -6.51 22.63 1.83
C TYR A 332 -7.81 21.97 2.29
N ALA A 333 -8.10 22.04 3.59
CA ALA A 333 -9.33 21.53 4.18
C ALA A 333 -10.48 22.54 4.00
N LEU A 334 -11.39 22.27 3.05
CA LEU A 334 -12.63 23.04 2.89
C LEU A 334 -13.61 22.79 4.03
N THR A 335 -13.65 21.54 4.51
CA THR A 335 -14.42 21.09 5.67
C THR A 335 -13.63 19.98 6.37
N ASN A 336 -14.12 19.48 7.51
CA ASN A 336 -13.54 18.31 8.17
C ASN A 336 -13.60 16.99 7.35
N ARG A 337 -14.29 16.98 6.20
CA ARG A 337 -14.47 15.81 5.34
C ARG A 337 -14.17 16.09 3.86
N THR A 338 -13.78 17.32 3.51
CA THR A 338 -13.57 17.74 2.12
C THR A 338 -12.25 18.45 2.02
N PHE A 339 -11.37 17.92 1.17
CA PHE A 339 -10.01 18.38 1.00
C PHE A 339 -9.74 18.67 -0.47
N VAL A 340 -9.05 19.76 -0.74
CA VAL A 340 -8.52 20.12 -2.06
C VAL A 340 -7.02 19.93 -2.03
N TYR A 341 -6.50 19.30 -3.07
CA TYR A 341 -5.07 19.04 -3.19
C TYR A 341 -4.53 19.68 -4.45
N PHE A 342 -3.44 20.42 -4.30
CA PHE A 342 -2.60 20.87 -5.40
C PHE A 342 -1.29 20.11 -5.32
N TYR A 343 -0.88 19.46 -6.40
CA TYR A 343 0.39 18.73 -6.43
C TYR A 343 1.12 18.97 -7.75
N GLY A 344 2.45 18.97 -7.69
CA GLY A 344 3.34 18.93 -8.84
C GLY A 344 4.16 17.65 -8.81
N ARG A 345 4.57 17.14 -9.97
CA ARG A 345 5.48 16.02 -10.10
C ARG A 345 6.48 16.26 -11.22
#